data_AF-A0A2P8H4B4-F1
#
_entry.id   AF-A0A2P8H4B4-F1
#
_cell.length_a   1.000
_cell.length_b   1.000
_cell.length_c   1.000
_cell.angle_alpha   90.00
_cell.angle_beta   90.00
_cell.angle_gamma   90.00
#
_symmetry.space_group_name_H-M   'P 1'
#
loop_
_entity.id
_entity.type
_entity.pdbx_description
1 polymer ?
#
loop_
_entity_poly.entity_id
_entity_poly.type
_entity_poly.pdbx_seq_one_letter_code
_entity_poly.pdbx_strand_id
1 'polypeptide(L)'
;MKKVLVVLCLVVVLLAGVFYSQSGKATDVQVNLGESVKFSDEELTNAAKAVKKKVRGFKSIELEELWYTEEESDRVVEDYLKYGKGSTNGIKEENVIVLVSNLKTDAKGGDGSFEPDFLYTDWNWILIRDDSSGKWRVDDWGY
;
A
#
# COMPACT_ATOMS: atom_id res chain seq x y z
N MET A 1 -42.46 -20.96 1.37
CA MET A 1 -41.89 -19.68 1.87
C MET A 1 -40.80 -19.90 2.92
N LYS A 2 -41.07 -20.53 4.09
CA LYS A 2 -40.04 -20.76 5.14
C LYS A 2 -38.78 -21.52 4.68
N LYS A 3 -38.94 -22.58 3.88
CA LYS A 3 -37.81 -23.37 3.34
C LYS A 3 -36.94 -22.58 2.35
N VAL A 4 -37.54 -21.70 1.55
CA VAL A 4 -36.83 -20.83 0.60
C VAL A 4 -36.03 -19.75 1.34
N LEU A 5 -36.60 -19.19 2.43
CA LEU A 5 -35.93 -18.21 3.28
C LEU A 5 -34.70 -18.79 3.99
N VAL A 6 -34.79 -20.03 4.49
CA VAL A 6 -33.67 -20.73 5.13
C VAL A 6 -32.53 -21.01 4.15
N VAL A 7 -32.85 -21.44 2.92
CA VAL A 7 -31.84 -21.66 1.87
C VAL A 7 -31.19 -20.34 1.44
N LEU A 8 -31.96 -19.25 1.33
CA LEU A 8 -31.43 -17.93 0.99
C LEU A 8 -30.47 -17.41 2.08
N CYS A 9 -30.81 -17.58 3.36
CA CYS A 9 -29.92 -17.23 4.46
C CYS A 9 -28.62 -18.04 4.48
N LEU A 10 -28.69 -19.36 4.19
CA LEU A 10 -27.49 -20.21 4.10
C LEU A 10 -26.58 -19.78 2.93
N VAL A 11 -27.14 -19.40 1.78
CA VAL A 11 -26.36 -18.88 0.64
C VAL A 11 -25.72 -17.53 0.98
N VAL A 12 -26.42 -16.64 1.69
CA VAL A 12 -25.86 -15.34 2.14
C VAL A 12 -24.75 -15.53 3.17
N VAL A 13 -24.88 -16.49 4.10
CA VAL A 13 -23.83 -16.82 5.09
C VAL A 13 -22.61 -17.46 4.40
N LEU A 14 -22.82 -18.35 3.42
CA LEU A 14 -21.74 -18.93 2.63
C LEU A 14 -21.01 -17.86 1.80
N LEU A 15 -21.73 -16.95 1.14
CA LEU A 15 -21.13 -15.83 0.39
C LEU A 15 -20.39 -14.87 1.32
N ALA A 16 -20.93 -14.54 2.50
CA ALA A 16 -20.24 -13.73 3.50
C ALA A 16 -18.95 -14.41 4.02
N GLY A 17 -18.91 -15.74 4.09
CA GLY A 17 -17.72 -16.53 4.42
C GLY A 17 -16.63 -16.48 3.34
N VAL A 18 -16.99 -16.39 2.06
CA VAL A 18 -16.02 -16.21 0.95
C VAL A 18 -15.40 -14.82 0.96
N PHE A 19 -16.11 -13.81 1.47
CA PHE A 19 -15.56 -12.46 1.70
C PHE A 19 -14.77 -12.33 3.01
N TYR A 20 -14.82 -13.33 3.89
CA TYR A 20 -14.11 -13.31 5.16
C TYR A 20 -12.65 -13.77 4.95
N SER A 21 -11.75 -12.79 4.97
CA SER A 21 -10.28 -12.89 5.07
C SER A 21 -9.47 -13.19 3.80
N GLN A 22 -9.48 -12.24 2.87
CA GLN A 22 -8.35 -12.06 1.95
C GLN A 22 -7.94 -10.58 1.86
N SER A 23 -7.92 -9.85 2.98
CA SER A 23 -7.34 -8.50 3.03
C SER A 23 -5.90 -8.58 3.52
N GLY A 24 -4.99 -7.83 2.90
CA GLY A 24 -3.59 -7.77 3.30
C GLY A 24 -3.44 -7.30 4.74
N LYS A 25 -2.42 -7.82 5.43
CA LYS A 25 -2.18 -7.49 6.84
C LYS A 25 -1.26 -6.28 6.95
N ALA A 26 -1.68 -5.33 7.78
CA ALA A 26 -0.95 -4.08 8.05
C ALA A 26 -1.25 -3.56 9.47
N THR A 27 -1.42 -4.46 10.44
CA THR A 27 -1.70 -4.14 11.85
C THR A 27 -0.42 -4.02 12.65
N ASP A 28 0.47 -5.00 12.54
CA ASP A 28 1.68 -5.14 13.37
C ASP A 28 2.95 -4.72 12.62
N VAL A 29 2.83 -3.65 11.84
CA VAL A 29 3.91 -3.12 10.99
C VAL A 29 4.91 -2.36 11.86
N GLN A 30 6.20 -2.70 11.76
CA GLN A 30 7.27 -1.87 12.29
C GLN A 30 7.44 -0.64 11.41
N VAL A 31 7.16 0.55 11.96
CA VAL A 31 7.20 1.81 11.22
C VAL A 31 8.36 2.66 11.70
N ASN A 32 9.29 3.01 10.80
CA ASN A 32 10.42 3.90 11.07
C ASN A 32 10.45 5.05 10.06
N LEU A 33 9.82 6.17 10.42
CA LEU A 33 9.78 7.37 9.57
C LEU A 33 10.88 8.29 10.05
N GLY A 34 12.08 8.15 9.48
CA GLY A 34 13.24 8.96 9.86
C GLY A 34 13.02 10.46 9.68
N GLU A 35 14.03 11.25 9.99
CA GLU A 35 13.98 12.70 9.82
C GLU A 35 13.86 13.08 8.32
N SER A 36 13.19 14.20 8.06
CA SER A 36 13.11 14.80 6.72
C SER A 36 13.22 16.31 6.80
N VAL A 37 13.89 16.90 5.81
CA VAL A 37 13.87 18.35 5.60
C VAL A 37 12.73 18.77 4.66
N LYS A 38 12.18 17.82 3.88
CA LYS A 38 11.10 18.05 2.90
C LYS A 38 9.69 17.88 3.50
N PHE A 39 9.52 16.94 4.42
CA PHE A 39 8.21 16.56 4.96
C PHE A 39 8.17 16.61 6.48
N SER A 40 7.06 17.07 7.03
CA SER A 40 6.80 16.98 8.47
C SER A 40 6.50 15.54 8.90
N ASP A 41 6.69 15.26 10.19
CA ASP A 41 6.30 13.98 10.81
C ASP A 41 4.83 13.63 10.56
N GLU A 42 3.95 14.65 10.52
CA GLU A 42 2.53 14.47 10.21
C GLU A 42 2.32 14.00 8.76
N GLU A 43 3.03 14.59 7.81
CA GLU A 43 2.96 14.19 6.39
C GLU A 43 3.45 12.75 6.21
N LEU A 44 4.61 12.40 6.76
CA LEU A 44 5.16 11.05 6.71
C LEU A 44 4.21 10.04 7.38
N THR A 45 3.63 10.40 8.54
CA THR A 45 2.65 9.56 9.23
C THR A 45 1.39 9.35 8.39
N ASN A 46 0.91 10.39 7.71
CA ASN A 46 -0.26 10.29 6.85
C ASN A 46 0.03 9.51 5.55
N ALA A 47 1.23 9.62 5.00
CA ALA A 47 1.69 8.78 3.90
C ALA A 47 1.74 7.30 4.31
N ALA A 48 2.29 6.98 5.49
CA ALA A 48 2.31 5.62 6.03
C ALA A 48 0.91 5.05 6.24
N LYS A 49 -0.05 5.86 6.71
CA LYS A 49 -1.47 5.46 6.79
C LYS A 49 -2.05 5.12 5.42
N ALA A 50 -1.69 5.88 4.37
CA ALA A 50 -2.14 5.61 3.01
C ALA A 50 -1.57 4.29 2.47
N VAL A 51 -0.30 3.97 2.74
CA VAL A 51 0.30 2.65 2.43
C VAL A 51 -0.43 1.54 3.16
N LYS A 52 -0.60 1.63 4.49
CA LYS A 52 -1.31 0.60 5.27
C LYS A 52 -2.75 0.38 4.76
N LYS A 53 -3.43 1.45 4.34
CA LYS A 53 -4.77 1.36 3.74
C LYS A 53 -4.73 0.64 2.39
N LYS A 54 -3.75 0.94 1.55
CA LYS A 54 -3.55 0.28 0.25
C LYS A 54 -3.22 -1.21 0.42
N VAL A 55 -2.34 -1.56 1.36
CA VAL A 55 -1.97 -2.95 1.71
C VAL A 55 -3.20 -3.79 2.04
N ARG A 56 -4.12 -3.27 2.86
CA ARG A 56 -5.37 -3.97 3.21
C ARG A 56 -6.27 -4.28 2.01
N GLY A 57 -6.07 -3.60 0.88
CA GLY A 57 -6.79 -3.84 -0.36
C GLY A 57 -6.25 -5.00 -1.20
N PHE A 58 -5.01 -5.45 -0.96
CA PHE A 58 -4.46 -6.62 -1.63
C PHE A 58 -4.88 -7.90 -0.92
N LYS A 59 -4.78 -9.03 -1.61
CA LYS A 59 -4.95 -10.35 -1.02
C LYS A 59 -3.60 -10.91 -0.60
N SER A 60 -3.57 -11.74 0.43
CA SER A 60 -2.42 -12.63 0.72
C SER A 60 -1.03 -11.95 0.77
N ILE A 61 -0.99 -10.68 1.20
CA ILE A 61 0.24 -9.96 1.52
C ILE A 61 0.24 -9.54 3.00
N GLU A 62 1.42 -9.46 3.59
CA GLU A 62 1.66 -9.01 4.96
C GLU A 62 2.79 -7.97 4.94
N LEU A 63 2.48 -6.75 5.37
CA LEU A 63 3.45 -5.68 5.52
C LEU A 63 4.16 -5.85 6.87
N GLU A 64 5.45 -6.20 6.85
CA GLU A 64 6.24 -6.45 8.06
C GLU A 64 6.91 -5.15 8.55
N GLU A 65 7.52 -4.41 7.63
CA GLU A 65 8.27 -3.19 7.91
C GLU A 65 7.92 -2.11 6.90
N LEU A 66 7.89 -0.85 7.35
CA LEU A 66 7.66 0.31 6.52
C LEU A 66 8.53 1.45 7.03
N TRP A 67 9.39 1.99 6.18
CA TRP A 67 10.29 3.05 6.57
C TRP A 67 10.38 4.15 5.53
N TYR A 68 10.98 5.26 5.98
CA TYR A 68 11.34 6.40 5.16
C TYR A 68 12.80 6.76 5.44
N THR A 69 13.55 6.95 4.36
CA THR A 69 14.76 7.76 4.37
C THR A 69 14.66 8.78 3.25
N GLU A 70 15.19 9.98 3.48
CA GLU A 70 15.17 11.04 2.47
C GLU A 70 15.98 10.66 1.22
N GLU A 71 17.12 9.99 1.41
CA GLU A 71 17.98 9.51 0.31
C GLU A 71 17.26 8.50 -0.60
N GLU A 72 16.64 7.46 -0.04
CA GLU A 72 15.93 6.47 -0.84
C GLU A 72 14.71 7.09 -1.53
N SER A 73 13.99 7.96 -0.82
CA SER A 73 12.83 8.64 -1.39
C SER A 73 13.23 9.48 -2.58
N ASP A 74 14.24 10.33 -2.42
CA ASP A 74 14.71 11.23 -3.48
C ASP A 74 15.15 10.49 -4.73
N ARG A 75 15.89 9.39 -4.56
CA ARG A 75 16.33 8.53 -5.67
C ARG A 75 15.15 8.02 -6.51
N VAL A 76 14.11 7.50 -5.85
CA VAL A 76 12.96 6.90 -6.55
C VAL A 76 12.02 7.98 -7.10
N VAL A 77 11.91 9.13 -6.42
CA VAL A 77 11.12 10.28 -6.90
C VAL A 77 11.67 10.79 -8.23
N GLU A 78 13.00 10.90 -8.39
CA GLU A 78 13.63 11.33 -9.65
C GLU A 78 13.19 10.43 -10.83
N ASP A 79 13.32 9.11 -10.65
CA ASP A 79 12.94 8.14 -11.69
C ASP A 79 11.44 8.13 -11.96
N TYR A 80 10.60 8.25 -10.93
CA TYR A 80 9.15 8.32 -11.09
C TYR A 80 8.70 9.57 -11.87
N LEU A 81 9.30 10.74 -11.59
CA LEU A 81 8.99 11.98 -12.30
C LEU A 81 9.50 11.96 -13.74
N LYS A 82 10.58 11.24 -14.02
CA LYS A 82 11.21 11.21 -15.35
C LYS A 82 10.66 10.12 -16.26
N TYR A 83 10.40 8.93 -15.72
CA TYR A 83 10.06 7.73 -16.49
C TYR A 83 8.75 7.07 -16.05
N GLY A 84 8.30 7.32 -14.82
CA GLY A 84 7.04 6.81 -14.28
C GLY A 84 5.82 7.64 -14.67
N LYS A 85 4.71 7.44 -13.94
CA LYS A 85 3.46 8.19 -14.14
C LYS A 85 3.64 9.70 -13.92
N GLY A 86 4.58 10.08 -13.07
CA GLY A 86 4.97 11.47 -12.79
C GLY A 86 5.35 12.26 -14.04
N SER A 87 5.91 11.60 -15.06
CA SER A 87 6.34 12.22 -16.31
C SER A 87 5.21 12.82 -17.15
N THR A 88 3.96 12.44 -16.88
CA THR A 88 2.80 12.84 -17.70
C THR A 88 1.62 13.39 -16.90
N ASN A 89 1.60 13.19 -15.57
CA ASN A 89 0.47 13.59 -14.73
C ASN A 89 0.58 15.03 -14.17
N GLY A 90 1.69 15.73 -14.40
CA GLY A 90 1.89 17.12 -13.97
C GLY A 90 2.12 17.30 -12.47
N ILE A 91 2.38 16.21 -11.74
CA ILE A 91 2.71 16.26 -10.31
C ILE A 91 4.07 16.94 -10.12
N LYS A 92 4.21 17.65 -9.00
CA LYS A 92 5.48 18.28 -8.61
C LYS A 92 6.21 17.44 -7.57
N GLU A 93 7.53 17.58 -7.50
CA GLU A 93 8.38 16.82 -6.58
C GLU A 93 7.94 16.96 -5.12
N GLU A 94 7.59 18.17 -4.66
CA GLU A 94 7.14 18.43 -3.28
C GLU A 94 5.81 17.72 -2.89
N ASN A 95 5.17 17.12 -3.89
CA ASN A 95 3.93 16.38 -3.78
C ASN A 95 4.10 14.88 -4.04
N VAL A 96 5.34 14.38 -4.02
CA VAL A 96 5.67 12.95 -4.12
C VAL A 96 6.48 12.52 -2.89
N ILE A 97 6.06 11.45 -2.22
CA ILE A 97 6.82 10.77 -1.17
C ILE A 97 7.00 9.32 -1.59
N VAL A 98 8.17 8.73 -1.34
CA VAL A 98 8.36 7.29 -1.44
C VAL A 98 8.63 6.69 -0.07
N LEU A 99 7.84 5.69 0.29
CA LEU A 99 8.09 4.84 1.46
C LEU A 99 8.56 3.48 0.99
N VAL A 100 9.43 2.85 1.76
CA VAL A 100 10.03 1.56 1.43
C VAL A 100 9.57 0.51 2.45
N SER A 101 9.43 -0.74 2.02
CA SER A 101 8.88 -1.79 2.87
C SER A 101 9.46 -3.18 2.63
N ASN A 102 9.28 -4.02 3.65
CA ASN A 102 9.38 -5.46 3.53
C ASN A 102 7.95 -6.05 3.51
N LEU A 103 7.63 -6.81 2.46
CA LEU A 103 6.33 -7.45 2.24
C LEU A 103 6.50 -8.96 2.10
N LYS A 104 5.72 -9.71 2.88
CA LYS A 104 5.67 -11.16 2.79
C LYS A 104 4.39 -11.63 2.11
N THR A 105 4.51 -12.57 1.19
CA THR A 105 3.36 -13.26 0.59
C THR A 105 3.15 -14.63 1.22
N ASP A 106 1.90 -15.11 1.21
CA ASP A 106 1.61 -16.51 1.51
C ASP A 106 1.65 -17.38 0.24
N ALA A 107 1.43 -18.69 0.39
CA ALA A 107 1.42 -19.68 -0.69
C ALA A 107 0.40 -19.40 -1.83
N LYS A 108 -0.49 -18.42 -1.69
CA LYS A 108 -1.44 -18.01 -2.74
C LYS A 108 -0.88 -16.91 -3.66
N GLY A 109 0.26 -16.30 -3.35
CA GLY A 109 0.90 -15.30 -4.24
C GLY A 109 0.08 -14.02 -4.44
N GLY A 110 -0.68 -13.62 -3.42
CA GLY A 110 -1.50 -12.41 -3.51
C GLY A 110 -2.68 -12.50 -4.48
N ASP A 111 -2.87 -11.46 -5.30
CA ASP A 111 -3.90 -11.37 -6.34
C ASP A 111 -3.41 -11.86 -7.73
N GLY A 112 -2.29 -12.59 -7.76
CA GLY A 112 -1.62 -13.04 -8.98
C GLY A 112 -0.55 -12.07 -9.50
N SER A 113 -0.35 -10.93 -8.82
CA SER A 113 0.72 -9.96 -9.15
C SER A 113 1.99 -10.17 -8.31
N PHE A 114 1.96 -11.08 -7.33
CA PHE A 114 3.08 -11.36 -6.45
C PHE A 114 3.45 -12.85 -6.49
N GLU A 115 4.74 -13.14 -6.29
CA GLU A 115 5.25 -14.49 -6.19
C GLU A 115 4.78 -15.12 -4.87
N PRO A 116 4.29 -16.37 -4.88
CA PRO A 116 3.95 -17.11 -3.66
C PRO A 116 5.16 -17.33 -2.75
N ASP A 117 4.91 -17.35 -1.43
CA ASP A 117 5.92 -17.65 -0.39
C ASP A 117 7.23 -16.85 -0.52
N PHE A 118 7.11 -15.58 -0.92
CA PHE A 118 8.24 -14.69 -1.18
C PHE A 118 8.30 -13.54 -0.16
N LEU A 119 9.53 -13.08 0.11
CA LEU A 119 9.80 -11.87 0.89
C LEU A 119 10.34 -10.80 -0.07
N TYR A 120 9.50 -9.83 -0.40
CA TYR A 120 9.91 -8.64 -1.11
C TYR A 120 10.60 -7.71 -0.13
N THR A 121 11.89 -7.45 -0.34
CA THR A 121 12.63 -6.45 0.41
C THR A 121 12.78 -5.16 -0.38
N ASP A 122 12.89 -4.03 0.30
CA ASP A 122 13.11 -2.72 -0.35
C ASP A 122 12.01 -2.37 -1.37
N TRP A 123 10.77 -2.79 -1.12
CA TRP A 123 9.64 -2.56 -2.01
C TRP A 123 9.14 -1.12 -1.88
N ASN A 124 9.12 -0.38 -3.00
CA ASN A 124 8.76 1.03 -3.01
C ASN A 124 7.24 1.23 -3.07
N TRP A 125 6.77 2.24 -2.35
CA TRP A 125 5.42 2.80 -2.43
C TRP A 125 5.53 4.26 -2.82
N ILE A 126 5.11 4.60 -4.04
CA ILE A 126 5.10 5.97 -4.53
C ILE A 126 3.76 6.61 -4.18
N LEU A 127 3.80 7.64 -3.34
CA LEU A 127 2.64 8.39 -2.89
C LEU A 127 2.61 9.77 -3.52
N ILE A 128 1.42 10.21 -3.90
CA ILE A 128 1.19 11.58 -4.40
C ILE A 128 0.07 12.29 -3.63
N ARG A 129 0.07 13.62 -3.71
CA ARG A 129 -1.03 14.51 -3.31
C ARG A 129 -1.19 15.64 -4.32
N ASP A 130 -2.37 16.22 -4.46
CA ASP A 130 -2.58 17.21 -5.53
C ASP A 130 -1.91 18.56 -5.23
N ASP A 131 -1.84 18.92 -3.94
CA ASP A 131 -1.19 20.12 -3.41
C ASP A 131 -0.84 19.93 -1.92
N SER A 132 -0.26 20.94 -1.27
CA SER A 132 0.18 20.89 0.13
C SER A 132 -0.93 20.59 1.15
N SER A 133 -2.20 20.82 0.80
CA SER A 133 -3.38 20.50 1.62
C SER A 133 -4.03 19.16 1.24
N GLY A 134 -3.61 18.57 0.13
CA GLY A 134 -4.13 17.32 -0.41
C GLY A 134 -3.81 16.10 0.45
N LYS A 135 -4.64 15.06 0.32
CA LYS A 135 -4.42 13.78 1.01
C LYS A 135 -3.47 12.89 0.22
N TRP A 136 -2.52 12.28 0.91
CA TRP A 136 -1.65 11.26 0.36
C TRP A 136 -2.44 10.03 -0.12
N ARG A 137 -2.10 9.57 -1.32
CA ARG A 137 -2.59 8.32 -1.91
C ARG A 137 -1.43 7.60 -2.60
N VAL A 138 -1.45 6.28 -2.60
CA VAL A 138 -0.50 5.48 -3.38
C VAL A 138 -0.86 5.61 -4.86
N ASP A 139 0.08 6.07 -5.67
CA ASP A 139 -0.03 6.17 -7.13
C ASP A 139 0.60 4.96 -7.83
N ASP A 140 1.73 4.49 -7.30
CA ASP A 140 2.46 3.34 -7.82
C ASP A 140 3.22 2.58 -6.73
N TRP A 141 3.66 1.36 -7.03
CA TRP A 141 4.43 0.53 -6.10
C TRP A 141 5.22 -0.56 -6.85
N GLY A 142 6.42 -0.92 -6.37
CA GLY A 142 7.29 -1.88 -7.04
C GLY A 142 8.78 -1.62 -6.87
N TYR A 143 9.58 -2.26 -7.72
CA TYR A 143 11.02 -2.03 -7.90
C TYR A 143 11.30 -1.04 -9.02
#